data_AF-A0A945BXG9-F1
#
_entry.id   AF-A0A945BXG9-F1
#
_cell.length_a   1.000
_cell.length_b   1.000
_cell.length_c   1.000
_cell.angle_alpha   90.00
_cell.angle_beta   90.00
_cell.angle_gamma   90.00
#
_symmetry.space_group_name_H-M   'P 1'
#
loop_
_entity.id
_entity.type
_entity.pdbx_description
1 polymer ?
#
loop_
_entity_poly.entity_id
_entity_poly.type
_entity_poly.pdbx_seq_one_letter_code
_entity_poly.pdbx_strand_id
1 'polypeptide(L)' 'PIGHRNRRQEGIPLLERKFFNSLKSIYSKEHSDRIYSLCLDKEKTEQTPVNEFMDMFVLKD' A
#
# COMPACT_ATOMS: atom_id res chain seq x y z
N PRO A 1 -15.69 10.44 -13.67
CA PRO A 1 -15.36 9.05 -13.23
C PRO A 1 -14.92 9.05 -11.76
N ILE A 2 -14.95 7.90 -11.06
CA ILE A 2 -14.56 7.81 -9.64
C ILE A 2 -13.08 8.18 -9.40
N GLY A 3 -12.22 7.96 -10.39
CA GLY A 3 -10.80 8.36 -10.34
C GLY A 3 -10.51 9.84 -10.59
N HIS A 4 -11.53 10.68 -10.83
CA HIS A 4 -11.36 12.11 -11.11
C HIS A 4 -10.92 12.90 -9.87
N ARG A 5 -10.13 13.99 -10.04
CA ARG A 5 -9.62 14.83 -8.94
C ARG A 5 -10.73 15.30 -7.98
N ASN A 6 -11.85 15.78 -8.53
CA ASN A 6 -12.98 16.31 -7.75
C ASN A 6 -13.69 15.25 -6.87
N ARG A 7 -13.39 13.96 -7.06
CA ARG A 7 -14.00 12.85 -6.31
C ARG A 7 -12.98 12.07 -5.49
N ARG A 8 -11.82 12.66 -5.17
CA ARG A 8 -10.76 11.99 -4.38
C ARG A 8 -11.25 11.52 -3.01
N GLN A 9 -12.13 12.27 -2.35
CA GLN A 9 -12.72 11.83 -1.07
C GLN A 9 -13.49 10.51 -1.22
N GLU A 10 -14.24 10.32 -2.31
CA GLU A 10 -14.93 9.06 -2.61
C GLU A 10 -13.97 7.97 -3.15
N GLY A 11 -12.94 8.38 -3.90
CA GLY A 11 -12.06 7.48 -4.64
C GLY A 11 -10.90 6.90 -3.83
N ILE A 12 -10.36 7.63 -2.84
CA ILE A 12 -9.23 7.19 -2.02
C ILE A 12 -9.55 5.90 -1.25
N PRO A 13 -10.71 5.77 -0.55
CA PRO A 13 -11.05 4.52 0.13
C PRO A 13 -11.10 3.30 -0.80
N LEU A 14 -11.54 3.51 -2.05
CA LEU A 14 -11.59 2.46 -3.07
C LEU A 14 -10.19 2.09 -3.57
N LEU A 15 -9.30 3.08 -3.70
CA LEU A 15 -7.90 2.89 -4.08
C LEU A 15 -7.16 2.08 -3.00
N GLU A 16 -7.33 2.45 -1.73
CA GLU A 16 -6.74 1.74 -0.59
C GLU A 16 -7.21 0.29 -0.54
N ARG A 17 -8.52 0.04 -0.68
CA ARG A 17 -9.05 -1.33 -0.74
C ARG A 17 -8.49 -2.12 -1.91
N LYS A 18 -8.38 -1.50 -3.10
CA LYS A 18 -7.77 -2.13 -4.28
C LYS A 18 -6.32 -2.52 -4.00
N PHE A 19 -5.55 -1.61 -3.40
CA PHE A 19 -4.15 -1.84 -3.05
C PHE A 19 -4.02 -3.00 -2.06
N PHE A 20 -4.78 -2.97 -0.96
CA PHE A 20 -4.74 -4.03 0.06
C PHE A 20 -5.14 -5.41 -0.49
N ASN A 21 -6.18 -5.47 -1.32
CA ASN A 21 -6.57 -6.72 -1.99
C ASN A 21 -5.48 -7.25 -2.93
N SER A 22 -4.73 -6.36 -3.58
CA SER A 22 -3.60 -6.75 -4.44
C SER A 22 -2.45 -7.33 -3.62
N LEU A 23 -2.12 -6.73 -2.47
CA LEU A 23 -1.11 -7.27 -1.55
C LEU A 23 -1.47 -8.68 -1.07
N LYS A 24 -2.73 -8.86 -0.64
CA LYS A 24 -3.24 -10.16 -0.16
C LYS A 24 -3.21 -11.29 -1.19
N SER A 25 -3.15 -10.95 -2.48
CA SER A 25 -3.05 -11.96 -3.55
C SER A 25 -1.63 -12.51 -3.73
N ILE A 26 -0.63 -11.86 -3.15
CA ILE A 26 0.79 -12.15 -3.35
C ILE A 26 1.48 -12.51 -2.03
N TYR A 27 1.13 -11.82 -0.94
CA TYR A 27 1.83 -11.94 0.34
C TYR A 27 0.95 -12.54 1.43
N SER A 28 1.59 -13.06 2.50
CA SER A 28 0.88 -13.47 3.70
C SER A 28 0.07 -12.31 4.30
N LYS A 29 -0.93 -12.63 5.14
CA LYS A 29 -1.74 -11.60 5.80
C LYS A 29 -0.87 -10.62 6.60
N GLU A 30 0.06 -11.14 7.41
CA GLU A 30 0.93 -10.32 8.24
C GLU A 30 1.80 -9.38 7.40
N HIS A 31 2.39 -9.89 6.31
CA HIS A 31 3.25 -9.09 5.45
C HIS A 31 2.47 -8.04 4.67
N SER A 32 1.27 -8.40 4.18
CA SER A 32 0.34 -7.46 3.55
C SER A 32 -0.05 -6.32 4.50
N ASP A 33 -0.36 -6.65 5.76
CA ASP A 33 -0.74 -5.67 6.78
C ASP A 33 0.44 -4.71 7.08
N ARG A 34 1.69 -5.21 7.10
CA ARG A 34 2.89 -4.39 7.28
C ARG A 34 3.11 -3.40 6.14
N ILE A 35 3.09 -3.88 4.89
CA ILE A 35 3.22 -3.02 3.70
C ILE A 35 2.11 -1.97 3.68
N TYR A 36 0.86 -2.40 3.89
CA TYR A 36 -0.29 -1.50 3.86
C TYR A 36 -0.20 -0.42 4.93
N SER A 37 0.15 -0.79 6.17
CA SER A 37 0.28 0.15 7.29
C SER A 37 1.38 1.17 7.05
N LEU A 38 2.53 0.77 6.48
CA LEU A 38 3.60 1.70 6.13
C LEU A 38 3.11 2.72 5.10
N CYS A 39 2.51 2.25 3.99
CA CYS A 39 2.06 3.13 2.90
C CYS A 39 0.92 4.09 3.26
N LEU A 40 0.16 3.83 4.33
CA LEU A 40 -0.84 4.77 4.86
C LEU A 40 -0.25 5.82 5.80
N ASP A 41 0.98 5.62 6.27
CA ASP A 41 1.70 6.57 7.10
C ASP A 41 2.70 7.34 6.23
N LYS A 42 2.29 8.55 5.82
CA LYS A 42 3.08 9.40 4.92
C LYS A 42 4.47 9.68 5.49
N GLU A 43 4.55 10.07 6.76
CA GLU A 43 5.81 10.46 7.40
C GLU A 43 6.77 9.28 7.47
N LYS A 44 6.29 8.10 7.89
CA LYS A 44 7.12 6.89 7.91
C LYS A 44 7.54 6.47 6.51
N THR A 45 6.65 6.55 5.52
CA THR A 45 6.99 6.21 4.14
C THR A 45 8.12 7.11 3.62
N GLU A 46 8.03 8.43 3.85
CA GLU A 46 9.05 9.39 3.42
C GLU A 46 10.39 9.21 4.12
N GLN A 47 10.39 8.68 5.34
CA GLN A 47 11.60 8.39 6.12
C GLN A 47 12.21 7.01 5.85
N THR A 48 11.46 6.11 5.19
CA THR A 48 11.93 4.74 4.94
C THR A 48 12.99 4.75 3.84
N PRO A 49 14.20 4.18 4.09
CA PRO A 49 15.21 4.03 3.04
C PRO A 49 14.66 3.25 1.85
N VAL A 50 14.99 3.68 0.64
CA VAL A 50 14.43 3.09 -0.59
C VAL A 50 14.72 1.60 -0.69
N ASN A 51 15.91 1.15 -0.30
CA ASN A 51 16.25 -0.28 -0.31
C ASN A 51 15.36 -1.07 0.66
N GLU A 52 15.13 -0.57 1.87
CA GLU A 52 14.29 -1.24 2.86
C GLU A 52 12.82 -1.29 2.40
N PHE A 53 12.31 -0.22 1.79
CA PHE A 53 10.98 -0.22 1.21
C PHE A 53 10.85 -1.27 0.10
N MET A 54 11.82 -1.34 -0.82
CA MET A 54 11.80 -2.31 -1.91
C MET A 54 11.96 -3.74 -1.42
N ASP A 55 12.75 -3.98 -0.38
CA ASP A 55 12.93 -5.30 0.24
C ASP A 55 11.59 -5.86 0.78
N MET A 56 10.63 -4.99 1.14
CA MET A 56 9.29 -5.42 1.52
C MET A 56 8.50 -6.05 0.36
N PHE A 57 8.86 -5.82 -0.90
CA PHE A 57 8.14 -6.36 -2.07
C PHE A 57 8.83 -7.54 -2.75
N VAL A 58 9.91 -8.05 -2.15
CA VAL A 58 10.60 -9.25 -2.64
C VAL A 58 9.89 -10.50 -2.12
N LEU A 59 9.53 -11.42 -3.01
CA LEU A 59 9.07 -12.75 -2.63
C LEU A 59 10.26 -13.52 -2.07
N LYS A 60 10.15 -14.00 -0.82
CA LYS A 60 11.10 -14.94 -0.26
C LYS A 60 10.57 -16.33 -0.56
N ASP A 61 11.35 -17.11 -1.32
CA ASP A 61 11.10 -18.53 -1.59
C ASP A 61 11.04 -19.35 -0.29
#